data_AF-A0AA43JDN6-F1
#
_entry.id   AF-A0AA43JDN6-F1
#
_cell.length_a   1.000
_cell.length_b   1.000
_cell.length_c   1.000
_cell.angle_alpha   90.00
_cell.angle_beta   90.00
_cell.angle_gamma   90.00
#
_symmetry.space_group_name_H-M   'P 1'
#
loop_
_entity.id
_entity.type
_entity.pdbx_description
1 polymer ?
#
loop_
_entity_poly.entity_id
_entity_poly.type
_entity_poly.pdbx_seq_one_letter_code
_entity_poly.pdbx_strand_id
1 'polypeptide(L)'
;MARATKIIRNFYRDSVSLMQLSSTITKLPGVEQASAIMASPNNVTLLVEAGLLAEPVEAGANDLLIALQGNADALESALAAAESALKQPFPSSTGNEQSRGMSSRSIEMGLGNL
;
A
#
# COMPACT_ATOMS: atom_id res chain seq x y z
N MET A 1 -19.98 14.26 1.06
CA MET A 1 -18.56 13.95 0.82
C MET A 1 -18.42 13.37 -0.57
N ALA A 2 -17.38 13.77 -1.30
CA ALA A 2 -17.08 13.24 -2.61
C ALA A 2 -16.32 11.91 -2.50
N ARG A 3 -16.36 11.13 -3.58
CA ARG A 3 -15.64 9.86 -3.70
C ARG A 3 -14.88 9.87 -5.02
N ALA A 4 -13.68 9.34 -5.01
CA ALA A 4 -12.85 9.23 -6.20
C ALA A 4 -12.20 7.86 -6.24
N THR A 5 -12.18 7.24 -7.42
CA THR A 5 -11.63 5.90 -7.61
C THR A 5 -10.73 5.87 -8.83
N LYS A 6 -9.68 5.06 -8.77
CA LYS A 6 -8.73 4.87 -9.87
C LYS A 6 -8.31 3.41 -9.95
N ILE A 7 -8.41 2.86 -11.15
CA ILE A 7 -7.94 1.49 -11.45
C ILE A 7 -6.70 1.60 -12.33
N ILE A 8 -5.66 0.87 -11.94
CA ILE A 8 -4.41 0.78 -12.69
C ILE A 8 -4.27 -0.67 -13.13
N ARG A 9 -4.40 -0.89 -14.43
CA ARG A 9 -4.43 -2.24 -15.00
C ARG A 9 -3.04 -2.87 -15.01
N ASN A 10 -2.98 -4.18 -14.76
CA ASN A 10 -1.75 -4.98 -14.81
C ASN A 10 -0.60 -4.37 -13.98
N PHE A 11 -0.94 -3.88 -12.78
CA PHE A 11 0.00 -3.23 -11.88
C PHE A 11 -0.06 -3.91 -10.52
N TYR A 12 0.88 -4.82 -10.30
CA TYR A 12 1.00 -5.56 -9.04
C TYR A 12 1.95 -4.83 -8.08
N ARG A 13 1.55 -4.73 -6.82
CA ARG A 13 2.38 -4.18 -5.75
C ARG A 13 2.22 -5.01 -4.47
N ASP A 14 3.26 -5.05 -3.65
CA ASP A 14 3.21 -5.68 -2.34
C ASP A 14 2.22 -4.98 -1.40
N SER A 15 1.60 -5.75 -0.50
CA SER A 15 0.58 -5.25 0.44
C SER A 15 1.13 -4.16 1.37
N VAL A 16 2.43 -4.20 1.71
CA VAL A 16 3.05 -3.21 2.61
C VAL A 16 3.13 -1.85 1.92
N SER A 17 3.61 -1.79 0.68
CA SER A 17 3.62 -0.58 -0.13
C SER A 17 2.22 0.01 -0.30
N LEU A 18 1.22 -0.85 -0.51
CA LEU A 18 -0.18 -0.42 -0.64
C LEU A 18 -0.76 0.17 0.65
N MET A 19 -0.44 -0.44 1.80
CA MET A 19 -0.83 0.10 3.11
C MET A 19 -0.14 1.44 3.41
N GLN A 20 1.16 1.56 3.08
CA GLN A 20 1.90 2.81 3.23
C GLN A 20 1.35 3.92 2.34
N LEU A 21 0.99 3.58 1.09
CA LEU A 21 0.33 4.49 0.16
C LEU A 21 -1.00 4.96 0.75
N SER A 22 -1.87 4.03 1.15
CA SER A 22 -3.17 4.34 1.76
C SER A 22 -3.03 5.28 2.95
N SER A 23 -2.07 5.02 3.84
CA SER A 23 -1.80 5.83 5.02
C SER A 23 -1.24 7.21 4.68
N THR A 24 -0.38 7.31 3.66
CA THR A 24 0.16 8.59 3.18
C THR A 24 -0.95 9.46 2.59
N ILE A 25 -1.83 8.88 1.77
CA ILE A 25 -2.92 9.62 1.14
C ILE A 25 -3.99 10.04 2.16
N THR A 26 -4.29 9.17 3.14
CA THR A 26 -5.24 9.51 4.23
C THR A 26 -4.77 10.71 5.07
N LYS A 27 -3.46 10.97 5.15
CA LYS A 27 -2.91 12.11 5.89
C LYS A 27 -3.04 13.44 5.14
N LEU A 28 -3.48 13.44 3.89
CA LEU A 28 -3.64 14.66 3.11
C LEU A 28 -4.86 15.46 3.60
N PRO A 29 -4.76 16.80 3.70
CA PRO A 29 -5.86 17.62 4.12
C PRO A 29 -7.06 17.49 3.17
N GLY A 30 -8.24 17.23 3.74
CA GLY A 30 -9.47 17.04 2.97
C GLY A 30 -9.70 15.60 2.49
N VAL A 31 -8.80 14.66 2.79
CA VAL A 31 -9.04 13.22 2.61
C VAL A 31 -9.48 12.65 3.95
N GLU A 32 -10.67 12.06 3.99
CA GLU A 32 -11.21 11.40 5.20
C GLU A 32 -10.79 9.94 5.24
N GLN A 33 -10.80 9.28 4.08
CA GLN A 33 -10.47 7.85 3.98
C GLN A 33 -9.81 7.55 2.63
N ALA A 34 -8.72 6.77 2.67
CA ALA A 34 -8.04 6.26 1.48
C ALA A 34 -7.74 4.78 1.61
N SER A 35 -7.91 4.03 0.52
CA SER A 35 -7.56 2.62 0.44
C SER A 35 -7.01 2.27 -0.93
N ALA A 36 -5.79 1.77 -0.97
CA ALA A 36 -5.15 1.20 -2.14
C ALA A 36 -5.02 -0.31 -1.93
N ILE A 37 -5.65 -1.11 -2.77
CA ILE A 37 -5.66 -2.57 -2.68
C ILE A 37 -5.64 -3.20 -4.07
N MET A 38 -5.27 -4.47 -4.17
CA MET A 38 -5.46 -5.23 -5.40
C MET A 38 -6.96 -5.38 -5.66
N ALA A 39 -7.38 -5.15 -6.90
CA ALA A 39 -8.77 -5.12 -7.34
C ALA A 39 -9.34 -6.54 -7.56
N SER A 40 -9.03 -7.45 -6.63
CA SER A 40 -9.63 -8.78 -6.62
C SER A 40 -11.14 -8.67 -6.29
N PRO A 41 -11.96 -9.63 -6.75
CA PRO A 41 -13.41 -9.55 -6.55
C PRO A 41 -13.81 -9.38 -5.08
N ASN A 42 -13.14 -10.09 -4.18
CA ASN A 42 -13.37 -10.01 -2.73
C ASN A 42 -13.05 -8.62 -2.17
N ASN A 43 -11.97 -8.01 -2.65
CA ASN A 43 -11.53 -6.68 -2.22
C ASN A 43 -12.44 -5.58 -2.73
N VAL A 44 -12.95 -5.71 -3.97
CA VAL A 44 -13.94 -4.78 -4.53
C VAL A 44 -15.22 -4.81 -3.70
N THR A 45 -15.73 -6.01 -3.36
CA THR A 45 -16.90 -6.14 -2.47
C THR A 45 -16.66 -5.48 -1.12
N LEU A 46 -15.50 -5.70 -0.50
CA LEU A 46 -15.16 -5.08 0.79
C LEU A 46 -15.20 -3.54 0.73
N LEU A 47 -14.73 -2.94 -0.37
CA LEU A 47 -14.77 -1.48 -0.54
C LEU A 47 -16.18 -0.94 -0.77
N VAL A 48 -17.06 -1.72 -1.39
CA VAL A 48 -18.48 -1.38 -1.52
C VAL A 48 -19.16 -1.45 -0.14
N GLU A 49 -18.93 -2.52 0.62
CA GLU A 49 -19.46 -2.67 1.98
C GLU A 49 -18.93 -1.59 2.95
N ALA A 50 -17.67 -1.18 2.79
CA ALA A 50 -17.08 -0.08 3.53
C ALA A 50 -17.59 1.32 3.09
N GLY A 51 -18.43 1.40 2.06
CA GLY A 51 -18.98 2.66 1.55
C GLY A 51 -17.97 3.56 0.83
N LEU A 52 -16.81 3.02 0.44
CA LEU A 52 -15.79 3.71 -0.35
C LEU A 52 -16.08 3.65 -1.86
N LEU A 53 -16.75 2.59 -2.30
CA LEU A 53 -17.26 2.45 -3.66
C LEU A 53 -18.78 2.63 -3.68
N ALA A 54 -19.29 3.29 -4.72
CA ALA A 54 -20.73 3.36 -4.98
C ALA A 54 -21.25 2.07 -5.63
N GLU A 55 -20.44 1.47 -6.50
CA GLU A 55 -20.76 0.27 -7.26
C GLU A 55 -19.50 -0.60 -7.40
N PRO A 56 -19.66 -1.93 -7.55
CA PRO A 56 -18.55 -2.80 -7.85
C PRO A 56 -17.95 -2.45 -9.21
N VAL A 57 -16.63 -2.49 -9.30
CA VAL A 57 -15.89 -2.20 -10.53
C VAL A 57 -15.38 -3.48 -11.18
N GLU A 58 -15.43 -3.54 -12.51
CA GLU A 58 -14.88 -4.66 -13.28
C GLU A 58 -13.35 -4.59 -13.35
N ALA A 59 -12.69 -5.23 -12.39
CA ALA A 59 -11.24 -5.31 -12.29
C ALA A 59 -10.75 -6.73 -11.95
N GLY A 60 -9.51 -7.03 -12.33
CA GLY A 60 -8.86 -8.32 -12.08
C GLY A 60 -7.94 -8.27 -10.88
N ALA A 61 -7.57 -9.45 -10.38
CA ALA A 61 -6.63 -9.58 -9.25
C ALA A 61 -5.22 -9.01 -9.52
N ASN A 62 -4.88 -8.74 -10.79
CA ASN A 62 -3.62 -8.11 -11.21
C ASN A 62 -3.73 -6.58 -11.37
N ASP A 63 -4.91 -6.01 -11.12
CA ASP A 63 -5.16 -4.58 -11.20
C ASP A 63 -5.09 -3.97 -9.81
N LEU A 64 -4.60 -2.73 -9.72
CA LEU A 64 -4.58 -1.96 -8.47
C LEU A 64 -5.78 -1.02 -8.46
N LEU A 65 -6.50 -0.99 -7.34
CA LEU A 65 -7.64 -0.12 -7.12
C LEU A 65 -7.34 0.83 -5.96
N ILE A 66 -7.50 2.13 -6.23
CA ILE A 66 -7.39 3.21 -5.25
C ILE A 66 -8.79 3.78 -5.06
N ALA A 67 -9.29 3.80 -3.83
CA ALA A 67 -10.56 4.40 -3.46
C ALA A 67 -10.34 5.45 -2.38
N LEU A 68 -10.84 6.67 -2.63
CA LEU A 68 -10.68 7.83 -1.77
C LEU A 68 -12.05 8.45 -1.45
N GLN A 69 -12.20 8.98 -0.25
CA GLN A 69 -13.38 9.72 0.19
C GLN A 69 -12.96 11.00 0.93
N GLY A 70 -13.63 12.11 0.65
CA GLY A 70 -13.29 13.41 1.24
C GLY A 70 -13.87 14.60 0.48
N ASN A 71 -13.13 15.70 0.45
CA ASN A 71 -13.48 16.93 -0.26
C ASN A 71 -13.11 16.83 -1.74
N ALA A 72 -14.05 17.17 -2.64
CA ALA A 72 -13.86 17.02 -4.09
C ALA A 72 -12.55 17.65 -4.61
N ASP A 73 -12.22 18.86 -4.12
CA ASP A 73 -11.00 19.59 -4.50
C ASP A 73 -9.70 18.88 -4.06
N ALA A 74 -9.72 18.26 -2.88
CA ALA A 74 -8.57 17.51 -2.36
C ALA A 74 -8.38 16.15 -3.04
N LEU A 75 -9.47 15.53 -3.51
CA LEU A 75 -9.44 14.18 -4.09
C LEU A 75 -8.63 14.11 -5.39
N GLU A 76 -8.68 15.14 -6.24
CA GLU A 76 -7.85 15.19 -7.45
C GLU A 76 -6.35 15.23 -7.10
N SER A 77 -5.97 16.11 -6.16
CA SER A 77 -4.59 16.21 -5.69
C SER A 77 -4.11 14.92 -5.03
N ALA A 78 -4.99 14.26 -4.26
CA ALA A 78 -4.72 13.00 -3.60
C ALA A 78 -4.52 11.84 -4.60
N LEU A 79 -5.34 11.77 -5.66
CA LEU A 79 -5.15 10.80 -6.75
C LEU A 79 -3.82 11.00 -7.46
N ALA A 80 -3.48 12.26 -7.81
CA ALA A 80 -2.21 12.57 -8.46
C ALA A 80 -1.00 12.20 -7.58
N ALA A 81 -1.08 12.48 -6.28
CA ALA A 81 -0.07 12.07 -5.31
C ALA A 81 0.07 10.54 -5.23
N ALA A 82 -1.06 9.82 -5.27
CA ALA A 82 -1.05 8.36 -5.23
C ALA A 82 -0.40 7.76 -6.48
N GLU A 83 -0.72 8.26 -7.68
CA GLU A 83 -0.09 7.83 -8.92
C GLU A 83 1.42 8.13 -8.95
N SER A 84 1.84 9.27 -8.39
CA SER A 84 3.26 9.62 -8.28
C SER A 84 4.00 8.67 -7.32
N ALA A 85 3.41 8.39 -6.15
CA ALA A 85 3.98 7.49 -5.15
C ALA A 85 4.11 6.05 -5.67
N LEU A 86 3.23 5.59 -6.57
CA LEU A 86 3.34 4.28 -7.22
C LEU A 86 4.48 4.20 -8.25
N LYS A 87 4.82 5.33 -8.90
CA LYS A 87 5.95 5.41 -9.85
C LYS A 87 7.30 5.50 -9.16
N GLN A 88 7.32 6.07 -7.95
CA GLN A 88 8.51 6.06 -7.11
C GLN A 88 8.66 4.67 -6.47
N PRO A 89 9.86 4.10 -6.37
CA PRO A 89 10.09 3.08 -5.36
C PRO A 89 9.78 3.74 -4.01
N PHE A 90 8.77 3.23 -3.30
CA PHE A 90 8.68 3.55 -1.87
C PHE A 90 10.06 3.22 -1.31
N PRO A 91 10.71 4.12 -0.55
CA PRO A 91 11.85 3.69 0.22
C PRO A 91 11.26 2.61 1.12
N SER A 92 11.50 1.34 0.74
CA SER A 92 11.43 0.25 1.69
C SER A 92 12.11 0.83 2.90
N SER A 93 11.43 0.84 4.05
CA SER A 93 12.16 0.85 5.29
C SER A 93 13.04 -0.39 5.19
N THR A 94 14.21 -0.19 4.57
CA THR A 94 15.43 -0.86 4.88
C THR A 94 15.48 -0.57 6.37
N GLY A 95 14.92 -1.51 7.14
CA GLY A 95 15.47 -1.84 8.41
C GLY A 95 16.96 -1.77 8.14
N ASN A 96 17.55 -0.73 8.70
CA ASN A 96 18.97 -0.59 8.77
C ASN A 96 19.40 -1.79 9.62
N GLU A 97 19.50 -2.92 8.95
CA GLU A 97 20.39 -3.99 9.29
C GLU A 97 21.75 -3.45 8.85
N GLN A 98 22.25 -2.46 9.58
CA GLN A 98 23.66 -2.44 9.97
C GLN A 98 23.96 -3.71 10.78
N SER A 99 23.76 -4.87 10.16
CA SER A 99 24.62 -6.03 10.35
C SER A 99 25.74 -5.92 9.33
N ARG A 100 26.43 -4.76 9.32
CA ARG A 100 27.83 -4.75 8.93
C ARG A 100 28.57 -5.47 10.05
N GLY A 101 28.84 -6.76 9.83
CA GLY A 101 29.87 -7.48 10.55
C GLY A 101 29.40 -8.37 11.69
N MET A 102 28.62 -9.41 11.39
CA MET A 102 28.83 -10.68 12.08
C MET A 102 28.96 -11.76 11.02
N SER A 103 30.18 -11.87 10.49
CA SER A 103 30.63 -13.13 9.92
C SER A 103 30.33 -14.23 10.93
N SER A 104 29.46 -15.15 10.54
CA SER A 104 29.38 -16.47 11.13
C SER A 104 30.76 -17.10 11.06
N ARG A 105 31.54 -16.99 12.13
CA ARG A 105 32.62 -17.90 12.44
C ARG A 105 32.35 -18.44 13.83
N SER A 106 31.64 -19.55 13.81
CA SER A 106 31.60 -20.63 14.79
C SER A 106 32.55 -20.42 15.97
N ILE A 107 32.00 -20.05 17.11
CA ILE A 107 32.66 -20.34 18.39
C ILE A 107 32.34 -21.81 18.64
N GLU A 108 33.26 -22.67 18.24
CA GLU A 108 33.27 -24.08 18.60
C GLU A 108 33.38 -24.19 20.12
N MET A 109 32.22 -24.29 20.80
CA MET A 109 32.12 -24.66 22.21
C MET A 109 32.05 -26.19 22.28
N GLY A 110 33.22 -26.83 22.17
CA GLY A 110 33.42 -28.24 22.45
C GLY A 110 33.98 -28.44 23.85
N LEU A 111 33.09 -28.70 24.81
CA LEU A 111 33.41 -29.24 26.12
C LEU A 111 34.20 -30.55 25.98
N GLY A 112 35.35 -30.63 26.64
CA GLY A 112 36.17 -31.85 26.75
C GLY A 112 36.85 -31.90 28.12
N ASN A 113 36.11 -32.41 29.10
CA ASN A 113 36.57 -32.85 30.41
C ASN A 113 37.68 -33.91 30.28
N LEU A 114 38.86 -33.66 30.86
CA LEU A 114 39.71 -34.62 31.61
C LEU A 114 40.75 -33.85 32.44
#